data_AF-A0A936L185-F1
#
_entry.id   AF-A0A936L185-F1
#
_cell.length_a   1.000
_cell.length_b   1.000
_cell.length_c   1.000
_cell.angle_alpha   90.00
_cell.angle_beta   90.00
_cell.angle_gamma   90.00
#
_symmetry.space_group_name_H-M   'P 1'
#
loop_
_entity.id
_entity.type
_entity.pdbx_description
1 polymer ?
#
loop_
_entity_poly.entity_id
_entity_poly.type
_entity_poly.pdbx_seq_one_letter_code
_entity_poly.pdbx_strand_id
1 'polypeptide(L)'
;MKKFSFIFLIIGIGLLVVSMQKVILPLVYDVVKSDAFLVDSKDDASQLPISNSMTDIAFLYCNNRIKEDLGKDATVNFPKKPINVWTLGNYQYIVNAKIDITNASGTSSKKYACRIVYENGDNQEGVNDPENWSIEGMDGLIKRSLGWFLIDLENYCTKELDKDTINSLFVGLIHLRFLTIRLTLTPAKLKP
;
A
#
# COMPACT_ATOMS: atom_id res chain seq x y z
N MET A 1 -41.02 19.15 -29.67
CA MET A 1 -39.91 18.19 -29.67
C MET A 1 -39.02 18.20 -28.40
N LYS A 2 -39.17 19.12 -27.43
CA LYS A 2 -38.32 19.15 -26.22
C LYS A 2 -38.75 18.23 -25.05
N LYS A 3 -40.04 17.85 -24.96
CA LYS A 3 -40.56 17.02 -23.85
C LYS A 3 -40.18 15.52 -23.94
N PHE A 4 -40.02 14.97 -25.14
CA PHE A 4 -39.62 13.56 -25.30
C PHE A 4 -38.14 13.32 -25.00
N SER A 5 -37.27 14.30 -25.25
CA SER A 5 -35.84 14.21 -24.97
C SER A 5 -35.55 13.96 -23.48
N PHE A 6 -36.30 14.62 -22.59
CA PHE A 6 -36.15 14.42 -21.15
C PHE A 6 -36.61 13.02 -20.70
N ILE A 7 -37.67 12.48 -21.29
CA ILE A 7 -38.16 11.13 -20.97
C ILE A 7 -37.15 10.06 -21.39
N PHE A 8 -36.57 10.18 -22.60
CA PHE A 8 -35.51 9.28 -23.06
C PHE A 8 -34.26 9.35 -22.19
N LEU A 9 -33.92 10.53 -21.67
CA LEU A 9 -32.81 10.70 -20.74
C LEU A 9 -33.06 9.99 -19.40
N ILE A 10 -34.26 10.11 -18.83
CA ILE A 10 -34.62 9.40 -17.59
C ILE A 10 -34.64 7.88 -17.81
N ILE A 11 -35.18 7.41 -18.93
CA ILE A 11 -35.17 5.98 -19.28
C ILE A 11 -33.74 5.48 -19.50
N GLY A 12 -32.89 6.25 -20.19
CA GLY A 12 -31.50 5.90 -20.43
C GLY A 12 -30.69 5.80 -19.13
N ILE A 13 -30.89 6.75 -18.20
CA ILE A 13 -30.26 6.71 -16.88
C ILE A 13 -30.79 5.50 -16.08
N GLY A 14 -32.09 5.24 -16.11
CA GLY A 14 -32.69 4.09 -15.45
C GLY A 14 -32.11 2.76 -15.97
N LEU A 15 -31.99 2.62 -17.29
CA LEU A 15 -31.41 1.44 -17.93
C LEU A 15 -29.92 1.28 -17.55
N LEU A 16 -29.18 2.38 -17.50
CA LEU A 16 -27.76 2.39 -17.13
C LEU A 16 -27.53 2.00 -15.66
N VAL A 17 -28.37 2.49 -14.75
CA VAL A 17 -28.29 2.14 -13.33
C VAL A 17 -28.61 0.66 -13.13
N VAL A 18 -29.65 0.15 -13.80
CA VAL A 18 -30.02 -1.27 -13.71
C VAL A 18 -28.95 -2.16 -14.31
N SER A 19 -28.34 -1.79 -15.45
CA SER A 19 -27.27 -2.58 -16.07
C SER A 19 -26.00 -2.62 -15.20
N MET A 20 -25.63 -1.51 -14.57
CA MET A 20 -24.52 -1.48 -13.61
C MET A 20 -24.78 -2.40 -12.41
N GLN A 21 -25.98 -2.38 -11.86
CA GLN A 21 -26.32 -3.20 -10.68
C GLN A 21 -26.47 -4.69 -10.98
N LYS A 22 -27.01 -5.04 -12.15
CA LYS A 22 -27.37 -6.43 -12.47
C LYS A 22 -26.36 -7.16 -13.36
N VAL A 23 -25.47 -6.43 -14.03
CA VAL A 23 -24.49 -7.02 -14.94
C VAL A 23 -23.08 -6.79 -14.43
N ILE A 24 -22.72 -5.55 -14.09
CA ILE A 24 -21.35 -5.21 -13.70
C ILE A 24 -21.05 -5.70 -12.29
N LEU A 25 -21.91 -5.40 -11.31
CA LEU A 25 -21.69 -5.85 -9.92
C LEU A 25 -21.50 -7.38 -9.80
N PRO A 26 -22.35 -8.26 -10.36
CA PRO A 26 -22.13 -9.71 -10.21
C PRO A 26 -20.83 -10.19 -10.86
N LEU A 27 -20.45 -9.65 -12.03
CA LEU A 27 -19.16 -9.97 -12.65
C LEU A 27 -17.96 -9.57 -11.77
N VAL A 28 -18.03 -8.40 -11.13
CA VAL A 28 -16.99 -7.96 -10.18
C VAL A 28 -17.00 -8.85 -8.94
N TYR A 29 -18.18 -9.18 -8.39
CA TYR A 29 -18.28 -10.07 -7.23
C TYR A 29 -17.75 -11.48 -7.52
N ASP A 30 -17.95 -12.02 -8.73
CA ASP A 30 -17.43 -13.34 -9.10
C ASP A 30 -15.89 -13.34 -9.21
N VAL A 31 -15.30 -12.24 -9.68
CA VAL A 31 -13.83 -12.07 -9.70
C VAL A 31 -13.27 -11.90 -8.29
N VAL A 32 -13.92 -11.10 -7.44
CA VAL A 32 -13.49 -10.85 -6.05
C VAL A 32 -13.66 -12.09 -5.17
N LYS A 33 -14.66 -12.94 -5.45
CA LYS A 33 -14.88 -14.20 -4.74
C LYS A 33 -13.96 -15.34 -5.20
N SER A 34 -13.29 -15.19 -6.34
CA SER A 34 -12.34 -16.20 -6.80
C SER A 34 -11.22 -16.35 -5.77
N ASP A 35 -10.80 -17.60 -5.50
CA ASP A 35 -9.76 -17.99 -4.53
C ASP A 35 -8.40 -17.27 -4.71
N ALA A 36 -8.25 -16.52 -5.81
CA ALA A 36 -7.12 -15.62 -6.04
C ALA A 36 -7.12 -14.37 -5.12
N PHE A 37 -8.24 -14.00 -4.49
CA PHE A 37 -8.33 -12.79 -3.66
C PHE A 37 -8.72 -13.06 -2.19
N LEU A 38 -9.44 -14.15 -1.91
CA LEU A 38 -9.81 -14.54 -0.55
C LEU A 38 -8.93 -15.70 -0.08
N VAL A 39 -7.82 -15.36 0.57
CA VAL A 39 -7.02 -16.35 1.29
C VAL A 39 -7.70 -16.62 2.63
N ASP A 40 -8.28 -17.80 2.78
CA ASP A 40 -8.80 -18.27 4.07
C ASP A 40 -7.64 -18.40 5.05
N SER A 41 -7.61 -17.50 6.02
CA SER A 41 -6.63 -17.46 7.10
C SER A 41 -7.37 -17.47 8.43
N LYS A 42 -6.76 -18.03 9.48
CA LYS A 42 -7.40 -18.12 10.80
C LYS A 42 -7.33 -16.81 11.59
N ASP A 43 -6.76 -15.76 11.04
CA ASP A 43 -6.65 -14.44 11.67
C ASP A 43 -7.65 -13.43 11.09
N ASP A 44 -8.40 -12.78 11.97
CA ASP A 44 -9.35 -11.75 11.57
C ASP A 44 -8.63 -10.42 11.36
N ALA A 45 -8.88 -9.78 10.23
CA ALA A 45 -8.50 -8.39 10.01
C ALA A 45 -9.24 -7.47 10.99
N SER A 46 -8.55 -6.51 11.59
CA SER A 46 -9.13 -5.60 12.57
C SER A 46 -8.68 -4.17 12.33
N GLN A 47 -9.67 -3.26 12.30
CA GLN A 47 -9.41 -1.82 12.26
C GLN A 47 -8.96 -1.27 13.62
N LEU A 48 -9.18 -2.04 14.70
CA LEU A 48 -8.74 -1.67 16.04
C LEU A 48 -7.33 -2.20 16.29
N PRO A 49 -6.50 -1.45 17.04
CA PRO A 49 -5.19 -1.95 17.44
C PRO A 49 -5.32 -3.25 18.25
N ILE A 50 -4.52 -4.24 17.89
CA ILE A 50 -4.42 -5.52 18.57
C ILE A 50 -3.08 -5.64 19.28
N SER A 51 -3.05 -6.40 20.37
CA SER A 51 -1.82 -6.73 21.10
C SER A 51 -1.88 -8.19 21.49
N ASN A 52 -1.14 -9.02 20.75
CA ASN A 52 -0.96 -10.46 20.97
C ASN A 52 0.52 -10.84 20.76
N SER A 53 0.86 -12.10 20.99
CA SER A 53 2.24 -12.60 20.82
C SER A 53 2.78 -12.38 19.40
N MET A 54 1.95 -12.55 18.37
CA MET A 54 2.35 -12.31 16.97
C MET A 54 2.72 -10.85 16.72
N THR A 55 1.96 -9.90 17.27
CA THR A 55 2.25 -8.46 17.12
C THR A 55 3.53 -8.03 17.84
N ASP A 56 3.85 -8.67 18.98
CA ASP A 56 5.09 -8.39 19.71
C ASP A 56 6.31 -8.87 18.91
N ILE A 57 6.19 -10.02 18.25
CA ILE A 57 7.23 -10.60 17.41
C ILE A 57 7.38 -9.81 16.11
N ALA A 58 6.26 -9.42 15.47
CA ALA A 58 6.26 -8.52 14.33
C ALA A 58 6.99 -7.20 14.63
N PHE A 59 6.73 -6.61 15.80
CA PHE A 59 7.43 -5.41 16.26
C PHE A 59 8.93 -5.64 16.45
N LEU A 60 9.34 -6.79 16.98
CA LEU A 60 10.75 -7.16 17.13
C LEU A 60 11.47 -7.22 15.77
N TYR A 61 10.88 -7.88 14.78
CA TYR A 61 11.47 -7.98 13.44
C TYR A 61 11.57 -6.62 12.75
N CYS A 62 10.54 -5.79 12.83
CA CYS A 62 10.60 -4.41 12.34
C CYS A 62 11.75 -3.62 12.99
N ASN A 63 11.94 -3.74 14.31
CA ASN A 63 13.03 -3.07 15.01
C ASN A 63 14.41 -3.57 14.59
N ASN A 64 14.55 -4.88 14.37
CA ASN A 64 15.81 -5.47 13.91
C ASN A 64 16.16 -4.95 12.51
N ARG A 65 15.18 -4.88 11.60
CA ARG A 65 15.41 -4.31 10.27
C ARG A 65 15.84 -2.84 10.32
N ILE A 66 15.22 -2.05 11.20
CA ILE A 66 15.61 -0.64 11.39
C ILE A 66 17.08 -0.52 11.83
N LYS A 67 17.55 -1.42 12.71
CA LYS A 67 18.97 -1.44 13.12
C LYS A 67 19.90 -1.77 11.97
N GLU A 68 19.52 -2.70 11.11
CA GLU A 68 20.28 -3.06 9.91
C GLU A 68 20.36 -1.88 8.92
N ASP A 69 19.24 -1.20 8.69
CA ASP A 69 19.15 -0.10 7.72
C ASP A 69 19.84 1.20 8.20
N LEU A 70 19.85 1.50 9.51
CA LEU A 70 20.49 2.71 10.06
C LEU A 70 22.02 2.56 10.23
N GLY A 71 22.55 1.34 10.16
CA GLY A 71 23.98 1.08 10.26
C GLY A 71 24.60 1.43 11.62
N LYS A 72 25.93 1.45 11.69
CA LYS A 72 26.70 1.67 12.95
C LYS A 72 26.81 3.14 13.38
N ASP A 73 26.37 4.07 12.53
CA ASP A 73 26.60 5.52 12.71
C ASP A 73 25.55 6.18 13.62
N ALA A 74 24.48 5.45 13.97
CA ALA A 74 23.38 5.92 14.78
C ALA A 74 23.07 4.94 15.91
N THR A 75 22.96 5.43 17.14
CA THR A 75 22.43 4.62 18.25
C THR A 75 20.92 4.76 18.30
N VAL A 76 20.20 3.64 18.14
CA VAL A 76 18.74 3.62 18.13
C VAL A 76 18.22 3.01 19.43
N ASN A 77 17.40 3.77 20.15
CA ASN A 77 16.68 3.31 21.32
C ASN A 77 15.23 2.97 20.94
N PHE A 78 14.85 1.72 21.15
CA PHE A 78 13.52 1.21 20.83
C PHE A 78 12.64 1.17 22.09
N PRO A 79 11.35 1.53 21.99
CA PRO A 79 10.44 1.42 23.11
C PRO A 79 10.17 -0.06 23.42
N LYS A 80 9.78 -0.37 24.66
CA LYS A 80 9.44 -1.75 25.07
C LYS A 80 8.20 -2.30 24.36
N LYS A 81 7.31 -1.42 23.89
CA LYS A 81 6.06 -1.78 23.21
C LYS A 81 5.78 -0.83 22.05
N PRO A 82 5.11 -1.29 20.97
CA PRO A 82 4.63 -0.42 19.91
C PRO A 82 3.53 0.52 20.42
N ILE A 83 3.28 1.61 19.69
CA ILE A 83 2.17 2.52 19.99
C ILE A 83 0.85 1.84 19.61
N ASN A 84 0.77 1.35 18.38
CA ASN A 84 -0.38 0.61 17.85
C ASN A 84 0.12 -0.47 16.89
N VAL A 85 -0.59 -1.59 16.84
CA VAL A 85 -0.40 -2.62 15.81
C VAL A 85 -1.76 -3.01 15.26
N TRP A 86 -1.89 -3.07 13.94
CA TRP A 86 -3.11 -3.50 13.26
C TRP A 86 -2.84 -4.79 12.51
N THR A 87 -3.85 -5.67 12.44
CA THR A 87 -3.84 -6.85 11.55
C THR A 87 -4.70 -6.54 10.33
N LEU A 88 -4.19 -6.87 9.15
CA LEU A 88 -4.93 -6.78 7.89
C LEU A 88 -5.57 -8.12 7.49
N GLY A 89 -5.45 -9.14 8.36
CA GLY A 89 -5.76 -10.52 8.01
C GLY A 89 -4.64 -11.17 7.20
N ASN A 90 -4.71 -12.48 7.02
CA ASN A 90 -3.70 -13.27 6.32
C ASN A 90 -2.29 -13.06 6.89
N TYR A 91 -2.19 -12.99 8.21
CA TYR A 91 -0.96 -12.78 8.98
C TYR A 91 -0.14 -11.56 8.56
N GLN A 92 -0.81 -10.52 8.09
CA GLN A 92 -0.20 -9.24 7.76
C GLN A 92 -0.42 -8.24 8.89
N TYR A 93 0.65 -7.56 9.29
CA TYR A 93 0.62 -6.62 10.39
C TYR A 93 1.17 -5.25 9.97
N ILE A 94 0.56 -4.19 10.49
CA ILE A 94 1.09 -2.83 10.44
C ILE A 94 1.46 -2.41 11.85
N VAL A 95 2.75 -2.19 12.07
CA VAL A 95 3.32 -1.79 13.36
C VAL A 95 3.63 -0.29 13.32
N ASN A 96 3.08 0.46 14.26
CA ASN A 96 3.39 1.88 14.45
C ASN A 96 4.07 2.10 15.80
N ALA A 97 5.26 2.67 15.77
CA ALA A 97 6.03 2.96 16.97
C ALA A 97 6.87 4.24 16.84
N LYS A 98 7.42 4.67 17.97
CA LYS A 98 8.29 5.85 18.08
C LYS A 98 9.65 5.41 18.59
N ILE A 99 10.71 5.78 17.90
CA ILE A 99 12.10 5.48 18.27
C ILE A 99 12.86 6.77 18.55
N ASP A 100 13.88 6.66 19.39
CA ASP A 100 14.82 7.75 19.62
C ASP A 100 16.15 7.40 18.96
N ILE A 101 16.60 8.28 18.06
CA ILE A 101 17.84 8.13 17.31
C ILE A 101 18.83 9.16 17.85
N THR A 102 19.96 8.68 18.39
CA THR A 102 21.06 9.51 18.88
C THR A 102 22.22 9.47 17.89
N ASN A 103 22.53 10.64 17.32
CA ASN A 103 23.65 10.87 16.43
C ASN A 103 24.58 11.96 17.01
N ALA A 104 25.69 12.25 16.33
CA ALA A 104 26.60 13.34 16.70
C ALA A 104 25.91 14.72 16.83
N SER A 105 24.77 14.92 16.16
CA SER A 105 23.99 16.16 16.20
C SER A 105 22.95 16.22 17.33
N GLY A 106 22.83 15.17 18.15
CA GLY A 106 21.88 15.06 19.25
C GLY A 106 20.86 13.93 19.11
N THR A 107 19.94 13.85 20.08
CA THR A 107 18.86 12.84 20.11
C THR A 107 17.60 13.39 19.47
N SER A 108 17.06 12.68 18.49
CA SER A 108 15.81 13.00 17.82
C SER A 108 14.83 11.84 17.92
N SER A 109 13.57 12.14 18.29
CA SER A 109 12.52 11.13 18.25
C SER A 109 11.83 11.09 16.90
N LYS A 110 11.69 9.92 16.30
CA LYS A 110 10.94 9.71 15.05
C LYS A 110 9.86 8.66 15.22
N LYS A 111 8.73 8.88 14.56
CA LYS A 111 7.66 7.88 14.42
C LYS A 111 7.88 7.10 13.14
N TYR A 112 7.51 5.83 13.16
CA TYR A 112 7.64 4.95 12.01
C TYR A 112 6.43 4.03 11.88
N ALA A 113 6.17 3.60 10.65
CA ALA A 113 5.24 2.54 10.34
C ALA A 113 5.98 1.42 9.59
N CYS A 114 5.76 0.18 9.98
CA CYS A 114 6.35 -1.00 9.36
C CYS A 114 5.24 -1.97 8.97
N ARG A 115 5.18 -2.34 7.69
CA ARG A 115 4.28 -3.38 7.18
C ARG A 115 5.09 -4.66 7.05
N ILE A 116 4.64 -5.71 7.73
CA ILE A 116 5.32 -6.99 7.81
C ILE A 116 4.31 -8.13 7.62
N VAL A 117 4.74 -9.19 6.95
CA VAL A 117 3.91 -10.36 6.60
C VAL A 117 4.59 -11.61 7.12
N TYR A 118 3.82 -12.49 7.74
CA TYR A 118 4.26 -13.83 8.08
C TYR A 118 3.88 -14.80 6.96
N GLU A 119 4.87 -15.39 6.30
CA GLU A 119 4.66 -16.18 5.08
C GLU A 119 4.17 -17.61 5.36
N ASN A 120 4.39 -18.11 6.57
CA ASN A 120 4.03 -19.46 6.97
C ASN A 120 2.57 -19.62 7.45
N GLY A 121 1.76 -18.58 7.26
CA GLY A 121 0.33 -18.61 7.52
C GLY A 121 -0.01 -19.13 8.92
N ASP A 122 -0.83 -20.18 8.97
CA ASP A 122 -1.33 -20.77 10.23
C ASP A 122 -0.26 -21.51 11.06
N ASN A 123 0.93 -21.77 10.52
CA ASN A 123 1.95 -22.53 11.24
C ASN A 123 2.71 -21.66 12.24
N GLN A 124 2.26 -21.63 13.50
CA GLN A 124 2.89 -20.83 14.54
C GLN A 124 4.25 -21.35 15.04
N GLU A 125 4.68 -22.54 14.64
CA GLU A 125 5.96 -23.11 15.06
C GLU A 125 7.15 -22.34 14.46
N GLY A 126 6.98 -21.79 13.25
CA GLY A 126 8.02 -21.05 12.52
C GLY A 126 8.07 -19.56 12.85
N VAL A 127 7.36 -19.09 13.87
CA VAL A 127 7.20 -17.64 14.17
C VAL A 127 8.52 -17.02 14.65
N ASN A 128 9.39 -17.82 15.26
CA ASN A 128 10.72 -17.37 15.71
C ASN A 128 11.80 -17.45 14.62
N ASP A 129 11.46 -17.95 13.43
CA ASP A 129 12.38 -18.05 12.31
C ASP A 129 12.30 -16.77 11.45
N PRO A 130 13.39 -16.00 11.33
CA PRO A 130 13.42 -14.77 10.55
C PRO A 130 13.08 -14.97 9.06
N GLU A 131 13.32 -16.15 8.49
CA GLU A 131 13.07 -16.42 7.07
C GLU A 131 11.58 -16.43 6.73
N ASN A 132 10.72 -16.64 7.73
CA ASN A 132 9.27 -16.66 7.56
C ASN A 132 8.62 -15.27 7.64
N TRP A 133 9.42 -14.22 7.82
CA TRP A 133 8.93 -12.84 7.95
C TRP A 133 9.45 -11.96 6.81
N SER A 134 8.53 -11.44 6.00
CA SER A 134 8.83 -10.46 4.96
C SER A 134 8.43 -9.05 5.41
N ILE A 135 9.33 -8.09 5.23
CA ILE A 135 9.05 -6.66 5.45
C ILE A 135 8.71 -6.03 4.11
N GLU A 136 7.42 -5.78 3.91
CA GLU A 136 6.86 -5.20 2.69
C GLU A 136 7.12 -3.70 2.56
N GLY A 137 7.21 -3.00 3.70
CA GLY A 137 7.37 -1.56 3.69
C GLY A 137 7.75 -0.97 5.03
N MET A 138 8.49 0.13 4.98
CA MET A 138 8.87 0.91 6.15
C MET A 138 8.84 2.40 5.80
N ASP A 139 8.17 3.17 6.64
CA ASP A 139 7.96 4.60 6.45
C ASP A 139 8.32 5.40 7.73
N GLY A 140 8.63 6.68 7.57
CA GLY A 140 8.89 7.65 8.64
C GLY A 140 10.35 7.73 9.13
N LEU A 141 11.20 6.75 8.78
CA LEU A 141 12.60 6.70 9.25
C LEU A 141 13.62 6.91 8.14
N ILE A 142 13.39 6.28 6.99
CA ILE A 142 14.32 6.25 5.88
C ILE A 142 13.79 7.21 4.82
N LYS A 143 14.46 8.35 4.64
CA LYS A 143 14.42 9.03 3.34
C LYS A 143 15.11 8.07 2.38
N ARG A 144 14.36 7.21 1.70
CA ARG A 144 14.94 6.42 0.60
C ARG A 144 15.52 7.45 -0.36
N SER A 145 16.84 7.53 -0.43
CA SER A 145 17.55 8.29 -1.46
C SER A 145 17.44 7.55 -2.80
N LEU A 146 16.22 7.19 -3.20
CA LEU A 146 15.90 6.93 -4.58
C LEU A 146 15.51 8.30 -5.13
N GLY A 147 16.44 8.90 -5.87
CA GLY A 147 16.35 10.25 -6.37
C GLY A 147 15.01 10.53 -7.04
N TRP A 148 14.36 11.61 -6.61
CA TRP A 148 13.56 12.53 -7.43
C TRP A 148 12.36 11.98 -8.22
N PHE A 149 11.94 10.71 -8.08
CA PHE A 149 10.85 10.15 -8.89
C PHE A 149 9.60 9.70 -8.12
N LEU A 150 9.57 9.79 -6.78
CA LEU A 150 8.42 9.31 -5.97
C LEU A 150 7.70 10.41 -5.16
N ILE A 151 7.99 11.69 -5.38
CA ILE A 151 7.32 12.78 -4.64
C ILE A 151 5.85 12.96 -5.09
N ASP A 152 5.41 12.37 -6.20
CA ASP A 152 4.07 12.65 -6.75
C ASP A 152 2.94 11.65 -6.39
N LEU A 153 3.21 10.52 -5.73
CA LEU A 153 2.15 9.53 -5.43
C LEU A 153 1.62 9.56 -4.00
N GLU A 154 2.42 9.99 -3.03
CA GLU A 154 2.01 9.96 -1.61
C GLU A 154 1.00 11.07 -1.25
N ASN A 155 0.96 12.14 -2.02
CA ASN A 155 -0.07 13.19 -1.88
C ASN A 155 -1.42 12.84 -2.52
N TYR A 156 -1.54 11.73 -3.26
CA TYR A 156 -2.74 11.40 -4.03
C TYR A 156 -3.75 10.52 -3.27
N CYS A 157 -3.31 9.72 -2.30
CA CYS A 157 -4.21 8.77 -1.62
C CYS A 157 -5.02 9.36 -0.44
N THR A 158 -4.77 10.60 -0.02
CA THR A 158 -5.42 11.20 1.17
C THR A 158 -6.44 12.28 0.85
N LYS A 159 -6.72 12.59 -0.43
CA LYS A 159 -7.72 13.58 -0.80
C LYS A 159 -8.97 12.94 -1.41
N GLU A 160 -10.08 13.21 -0.73
CA GLU A 160 -11.46 13.01 -1.15
C GLU A 160 -11.64 13.44 -2.62
N LEU A 161 -12.21 12.56 -3.44
CA LEU A 161 -12.30 12.69 -4.90
C LEU A 161 -13.19 13.89 -5.29
N ASP A 162 -12.58 15.07 -5.48
CA ASP A 162 -13.26 16.23 -6.03
C ASP A 162 -13.19 16.27 -7.56
N LYS A 163 -14.25 16.82 -8.17
CA LYS A 163 -14.61 16.77 -9.60
C LYS A 163 -13.53 17.37 -10.51
N ASP A 164 -12.67 18.23 -9.99
CA ASP A 164 -11.59 18.88 -10.73
C ASP A 164 -10.40 17.95 -11.03
N THR A 165 -10.25 16.84 -10.29
CA THR A 165 -9.18 15.83 -10.51
C THR A 165 -9.36 15.06 -11.82
N ILE A 166 -10.61 14.88 -12.26
CA ILE A 166 -10.95 14.11 -13.48
C ILE A 166 -10.44 14.80 -14.75
N ASN A 167 -10.43 16.13 -14.79
CA ASN A 167 -9.91 16.87 -15.94
C ASN A 167 -8.37 16.81 -16.03
N SER A 168 -7.66 16.64 -14.90
CA SER A 168 -6.20 16.48 -14.89
C SER A 168 -5.75 15.09 -15.36
N LEU A 169 -6.55 14.06 -15.06
CA LEU A 169 -6.34 12.68 -15.52
C LEU A 169 -6.36 12.55 -17.05
N PHE A 170 -7.20 13.32 -17.75
CA PHE A 170 -7.24 13.33 -19.21
C PHE A 170 -5.96 13.93 -19.84
N VAL A 171 -5.35 14.94 -19.21
CA VAL A 171 -4.10 15.56 -19.69
C VAL A 171 -2.90 14.63 -19.44
N GLY A 172 -2.88 13.93 -18.31
CA GLY A 172 -1.83 12.94 -17.98
C GLY A 172 -1.83 11.72 -18.92
N LEU A 173 -3.01 11.22 -19.31
CA LEU A 173 -3.14 10.08 -20.23
C LEU A 173 -2.63 10.42 -21.65
N ILE A 174 -2.74 11.69 -22.07
CA ILE A 174 -2.22 12.18 -23.36
C ILE A 174 -0.69 12.26 -23.35
N HIS A 175 -0.07 12.65 -22.24
CA HIS A 175 1.39 12.66 -22.10
C HIS A 175 2.00 11.25 -22.06
N LEU A 176 1.33 10.29 -21.39
CA LEU A 176 1.80 8.90 -21.37
C LEU A 176 1.84 8.29 -22.78
N ARG A 177 0.82 8.55 -23.61
CA ARG A 177 0.75 8.09 -25.00
C ARG A 177 1.87 8.68 -25.88
N PHE A 178 2.26 9.93 -25.66
CA PHE A 178 3.36 10.57 -26.39
C PHE A 178 4.74 10.00 -26.01
N LEU A 179 4.92 9.58 -24.75
CA LEU A 179 6.17 8.95 -24.31
C LEU A 179 6.33 7.52 -24.87
N THR A 180 5.23 6.77 -24.98
CA THR A 180 5.25 5.41 -25.55
C THR A 180 5.65 5.42 -27.03
N ILE A 181 5.22 6.44 -27.80
CA ILE A 181 5.55 6.58 -29.23
C ILE A 181 7.04 6.89 -29.46
N ARG A 182 7.70 7.62 -28.54
CA ARG A 182 9.13 7.97 -28.67
C ARG A 182 10.08 6.82 -28.36
N LEU A 183 9.65 5.80 -27.63
CA LEU A 183 10.48 4.62 -27.30
C LEU A 183 10.52 3.56 -28.43
N THR A 184 9.61 3.62 -29.41
CA THR A 184 9.54 2.65 -30.52
C THR A 184 10.38 2.99 -31.76
N LEU A 185 11.13 4.11 -31.78
CA LEU A 185 11.94 4.51 -32.94
C LEU A 185 13.32 5.04 -32.53
N THR A 186 14.26 4.13 -32.29
CA THR A 186 15.69 4.39 -32.53
C THR A 186 16.35 3.15 -33.18
N PRO A 187 17.08 3.33 -34.29
CA PRO A 187 17.42 2.26 -35.22
C PRO A 187 18.58 1.37 -34.77
N ALA A 188 18.54 0.13 -35.23
CA ALA A 188 19.60 -0.87 -35.13
C ALA A 188 20.93 -0.34 -35.71
N LYS A 189 21.99 -0.35 -34.89
CA LYS A 189 23.38 -0.24 -35.35
C LYS A 189 23.83 -1.59 -35.93
N LEU A 190 24.00 -1.66 -37.24
CA LEU A 190 24.85 -2.68 -37.87
C LEU A 190 26.29 -2.15 -37.90
N LYS A 191 27.18 -2.92 -37.27
CA LYS A 191 28.66 -2.81 -37.24
C LYS A 191 29.23 -3.55 -38.48
N PRO A 192 30.46 -3.32 -38.97
CA PRO A 192 31.53 -2.40 -38.53
C PRO A 192 31.74 -1.17 -39.41
#